data_AF-A0A1J4K8L5-F1
#
_entry.id   AF-A0A1J4K8L5-F1
#
_cell.length_a   1.000
_cell.length_b   1.000
_cell.length_c   1.000
_cell.angle_alpha   90.00
_cell.angle_beta   90.00
_cell.angle_gamma   90.00
#
_symmetry.space_group_name_H-M   'P 1'
#
loop_
_entity.id
_entity.type
_entity.pdbx_description
1 polymer ?
#
loop_
_entity_poly.entity_id
_entity_poly.type
_entity_poly.pdbx_seq_one_letter_code
_entity_poly.pdbx_strand_id
1 'polypeptide(L)'
;MISNLNKHHFSTFPSLLKSDSLLHFLILSNHYFLYSHNDMSTFQELQSQLGSFSKGSKKKFVVKVFICLQFVEKNPEFLEKIGTKWCTDGCHFVTNSIILGKFLNLKSNSVNTNFREYGFPILPSHTDSFQNEFSDIVNTRHWKIRYEQSYSFSRNLDISNILKINSLKIKMVDSFNSVLPRIHLPQQTAILLEHDQSQRLAMADIISQLKNDRNWIDSFLTVVTTTWTSLFSPIPFCRIDDITEYLDSLYPQCNSFLIFNKYRLFNNLISFQSFVKIFLRYGNTENPIHFCLSIINESHEFIPWFIPKELMNKEYSKDNTWFLTEGKELNSFELYTKSNNEHTKYTIYNDPINKDLDKRASIQINNTTLYAKNINELLFNVLNLNEDQSFHSFNINKQQQNINENNSNKDNCIGPDFYLSPNDETSYCYYDFQAINDSIE
;
A
#
# COMPACT_ATOMS: atom_id res chain seq x y z
N MET A 1 25.67 -70.46 13.53
CA MET A 1 24.39 -70.52 12.77
C MET A 1 23.67 -69.21 12.98
N ILE A 2 23.59 -68.37 11.92
CA ILE A 2 22.64 -67.26 11.67
C ILE A 2 22.59 -66.15 12.76
N SER A 3 22.75 -64.83 12.56
CA SER A 3 23.04 -63.86 11.47
C SER A 3 23.15 -62.49 12.20
N ASN A 4 24.21 -61.69 12.11
CA ASN A 4 24.54 -60.66 11.09
C ASN A 4 23.58 -59.45 10.94
N LEU A 5 24.21 -58.27 10.78
CA LEU A 5 23.74 -56.93 10.32
C LEU A 5 23.21 -55.99 11.42
N ASN A 6 23.58 -54.70 11.53
CA ASN A 6 24.52 -53.85 10.79
C ASN A 6 24.83 -52.59 11.63
N LYS A 7 26.09 -52.17 11.67
CA LYS A 7 26.56 -50.86 12.16
C LYS A 7 26.69 -49.92 10.97
N HIS A 8 26.11 -48.73 11.01
CA HIS A 8 26.60 -47.59 10.24
C HIS A 8 26.43 -46.26 11.00
N HIS A 9 27.58 -45.64 11.25
CA HIS A 9 27.90 -44.21 11.32
C HIS A 9 26.76 -43.18 11.48
N PHE A 10 26.71 -42.54 12.65
CA PHE A 10 26.37 -41.11 12.76
C PHE A 10 27.59 -40.37 13.34
N SER A 11 28.37 -39.74 12.46
CA SER A 11 29.38 -38.76 12.84
C SER A 11 29.15 -37.50 12.02
N THR A 12 29.24 -36.35 12.71
CA THR A 12 29.34 -34.97 12.22
C THR A 12 28.09 -34.33 11.60
N PHE A 13 27.35 -33.57 12.44
CA PHE A 13 26.60 -32.39 12.00
C PHE A 13 27.41 -31.12 12.36
N PRO A 14 27.54 -30.12 11.46
CA PRO A 14 28.31 -28.92 11.75
C PRO A 14 27.58 -27.99 12.72
N SER A 15 28.31 -27.56 13.74
CA SER A 15 28.00 -26.44 14.62
C SER A 15 27.97 -25.13 13.84
N LEU A 16 26.83 -24.74 13.27
CA LEU A 16 26.65 -23.42 12.67
C LEU A 16 25.17 -23.01 12.58
N LEU A 17 24.51 -22.93 13.74
CA LEU A 17 23.30 -22.15 13.91
C LEU A 17 23.45 -21.35 15.21
N LYS A 18 23.62 -20.02 15.07
CA LYS A 18 23.49 -19.11 16.22
C LYS A 18 22.05 -19.20 16.70
N SER A 19 21.87 -19.79 17.88
CA SER A 19 20.59 -20.09 18.56
C SER A 19 19.67 -18.89 18.74
N ASP A 20 20.20 -17.67 18.67
CA ASP A 20 19.46 -16.46 19.02
C ASP A 20 18.42 -16.06 17.98
N SER A 21 18.63 -16.38 16.69
CA SER A 21 17.68 -16.01 15.63
C SER A 21 16.44 -16.92 15.61
N LEU A 22 16.63 -18.22 15.86
CA LEU A 22 15.52 -19.19 15.93
C LEU A 22 14.73 -19.02 17.23
N LEU A 23 15.40 -18.70 18.34
CA LEU A 23 14.72 -18.40 19.60
C LEU A 23 13.92 -17.09 19.50
N HIS A 24 14.46 -16.05 18.88
CA HIS A 24 13.73 -14.81 18.63
C HIS A 24 12.54 -15.02 17.67
N PHE A 25 12.72 -15.85 16.63
CA PHE A 25 11.65 -16.23 15.72
C PHE A 25 10.54 -17.01 16.46
N LEU A 26 10.88 -18.04 17.24
CA LEU A 26 9.94 -18.86 18.03
C LEU A 26 9.22 -18.04 19.12
N ILE A 27 9.90 -17.07 19.74
CA ILE A 27 9.28 -16.15 20.70
C ILE A 27 8.29 -15.22 19.99
N LEU A 28 8.63 -14.72 18.80
CA LEU A 28 7.72 -13.90 18.01
C LEU A 28 6.53 -14.71 17.51
N SER A 29 6.73 -15.92 16.95
CA SER A 29 5.65 -16.76 16.42
C SER A 29 4.73 -17.34 17.50
N ASN A 30 5.24 -17.72 18.68
CA ASN A 30 4.38 -18.06 19.83
C ASN A 30 3.61 -16.86 20.36
N HIS A 31 4.19 -15.65 20.33
CA HIS A 31 3.43 -14.45 20.64
C HIS A 31 2.33 -14.20 19.60
N TYR A 32 2.61 -14.35 18.30
CA TYR A 32 1.62 -14.13 17.23
C TYR A 32 0.43 -15.10 17.29
N PHE A 33 0.67 -16.38 17.62
CA PHE A 33 -0.38 -17.39 17.75
C PHE A 33 -1.40 -17.04 18.85
N LEU A 34 -0.97 -16.38 19.93
CA LEU A 34 -1.85 -15.93 21.01
C LEU A 34 -2.78 -14.76 20.63
N TYR A 35 -2.53 -14.07 19.51
CA TYR A 35 -3.30 -12.88 19.15
C TYR A 35 -4.36 -13.11 18.06
N SER A 36 -4.29 -14.20 17.28
CA SER A 36 -5.18 -14.35 16.11
C SER A 36 -6.49 -15.06 16.43
N HIS A 37 -6.62 -15.78 17.55
CA HIS A 37 -7.77 -16.67 17.79
C HIS A 37 -8.35 -16.67 19.21
N ASN A 38 -7.83 -15.85 20.13
CA ASN A 38 -8.49 -15.69 21.42
C ASN A 38 -9.55 -14.60 21.29
N ASP A 39 -10.81 -15.01 21.19
CA ASP A 39 -11.96 -14.13 21.42
C ASP A 39 -11.86 -13.57 22.84
N MET A 40 -11.23 -12.40 22.97
CA MET A 40 -11.30 -11.62 24.19
C MET A 40 -12.76 -11.25 24.41
N SER A 41 -13.38 -11.91 25.37
CA SER A 41 -14.80 -11.76 25.67
C SER A 41 -15.03 -10.81 26.83
N THR A 42 -14.00 -10.54 27.65
CA THR A 42 -14.13 -9.70 28.84
C THR A 42 -13.18 -8.51 28.85
N PHE A 43 -13.63 -7.44 29.51
CA PHE A 43 -12.84 -6.24 29.71
C PHE A 43 -11.57 -6.49 30.53
N GLN A 44 -11.64 -7.40 31.50
CA GLN A 44 -10.51 -7.80 32.35
C GLN A 44 -9.43 -8.54 31.55
N GLU A 45 -9.81 -9.40 30.60
CA GLU A 45 -8.88 -10.05 29.68
C GLU A 45 -8.12 -9.01 28.84
N LEU A 46 -8.85 -8.05 28.27
CA LEU A 46 -8.24 -6.96 27.51
C LEU A 46 -7.23 -6.17 28.37
N GLN A 47 -7.59 -5.83 29.61
CA GLN A 47 -6.69 -5.12 30.53
C GLN A 47 -5.45 -5.95 30.88
N SER A 48 -5.62 -7.25 31.15
CA SER A 48 -4.53 -8.17 31.45
C SER A 48 -3.58 -8.29 30.26
N GLN A 49 -4.12 -8.46 29.05
CA GLN A 49 -3.34 -8.52 27.82
C GLN A 49 -2.59 -7.20 27.56
N LEU A 50 -3.26 -6.06 27.74
CA LEU A 50 -2.62 -4.75 27.58
C LEU A 50 -1.55 -4.45 28.66
N GLY A 51 -1.71 -5.01 29.85
CA GLY A 51 -0.76 -4.93 30.97
C GLY A 51 0.45 -5.86 30.81
N SER A 52 0.27 -7.00 30.12
CA SER A 52 1.35 -7.95 29.81
C SER A 52 2.42 -7.37 28.87
N PHE A 53 2.10 -6.28 28.16
CA PHE A 53 3.07 -5.47 27.44
C PHE A 53 4.00 -4.76 28.43
N SER A 54 5.05 -5.48 28.83
CA SER A 54 6.03 -5.09 29.85
C SER A 54 6.55 -3.66 29.68
N LYS A 55 6.79 -2.99 30.83
CA LYS A 55 7.49 -1.70 30.93
C LYS A 55 8.91 -1.83 30.37
N GLY A 56 9.08 -1.68 29.06
CA GLY A 56 10.40 -1.74 28.41
C GLY A 56 10.35 -2.33 27.01
N SER A 57 9.38 -3.21 26.72
CA SER A 57 9.09 -3.55 25.34
C SER A 57 8.32 -2.37 24.74
N LYS A 58 8.99 -1.58 23.90
CA LYS A 58 8.34 -0.56 23.06
C LYS A 58 7.45 -1.25 22.00
N LYS A 59 6.63 -2.24 22.36
CA LYS A 59 5.54 -2.65 21.46
C LYS A 59 4.70 -1.41 21.25
N LYS A 60 4.59 -1.06 19.98
CA LYS A 60 4.25 0.28 19.52
C LYS A 60 2.84 0.60 19.99
N PHE A 61 2.64 1.80 20.55
CA PHE A 61 1.35 2.31 21.01
C PHE A 61 0.19 1.98 20.05
N VAL A 62 0.46 1.99 18.74
CA VAL A 62 -0.44 1.59 17.66
C VAL A 62 -1.03 0.19 17.84
N VAL A 63 -0.25 -0.80 18.26
CA VAL A 63 -0.74 -2.17 18.50
C VAL A 63 -1.78 -2.18 19.62
N LYS A 64 -1.54 -1.42 20.70
CA LYS A 64 -2.50 -1.32 21.81
C LYS A 64 -3.81 -0.70 21.33
N VAL A 65 -3.73 0.38 20.54
CA VAL A 65 -4.91 1.03 19.95
C VAL A 65 -5.66 0.06 19.03
N PHE A 66 -4.96 -0.67 18.17
CA PHE A 66 -5.59 -1.66 17.29
C PHE A 66 -6.34 -2.74 18.07
N ILE A 67 -5.72 -3.32 19.11
CA ILE A 67 -6.37 -4.33 19.96
C ILE A 67 -7.64 -3.74 20.61
N CYS A 68 -7.60 -2.49 21.07
CA CYS A 68 -8.77 -1.80 21.61
C CYS A 68 -9.88 -1.64 20.56
N LEU A 69 -9.53 -1.27 19.32
CA LEU A 69 -10.48 -1.11 18.23
C LEU A 69 -11.17 -2.44 17.88
N GLN A 70 -10.40 -3.53 17.76
CA GLN A 70 -10.93 -4.88 17.53
C GLN A 70 -11.85 -5.34 18.66
N PHE A 71 -11.50 -5.03 19.91
CA PHE A 71 -12.32 -5.39 21.07
C PHE A 71 -13.65 -4.62 21.10
N VAL A 72 -13.62 -3.30 20.87
CA VAL A 72 -14.84 -2.46 20.88
C VAL A 72 -15.76 -2.80 19.71
N GLU A 73 -15.23 -3.23 18.57
CA GLU A 73 -16.04 -3.70 17.45
C GLU A 73 -16.91 -4.91 17.84
N LYS A 74 -16.36 -5.84 18.62
CA LYS A 74 -17.10 -7.01 19.13
C LYS A 74 -17.95 -6.71 20.37
N ASN A 75 -17.58 -5.68 21.14
CA ASN A 75 -18.21 -5.34 22.43
C ASN A 75 -18.47 -3.81 22.53
N PRO A 76 -19.46 -3.29 21.77
CA PRO A 76 -19.70 -1.84 21.64
C PRO A 76 -20.05 -1.15 22.95
N GLU A 77 -20.59 -1.87 23.94
CA GLU A 77 -20.91 -1.36 25.27
C GLU A 77 -19.68 -0.87 26.07
N PHE A 78 -18.48 -1.24 25.65
CA PHE A 78 -17.22 -0.76 26.25
C PHE A 78 -16.65 0.49 25.57
N LEU A 79 -17.30 1.04 24.55
CA LEU A 79 -16.86 2.25 23.84
C LEU A 79 -16.48 3.39 24.79
N GLU A 80 -17.38 3.75 25.70
CA GLU A 80 -17.18 4.86 26.65
C GLU A 80 -16.15 4.55 27.75
N LYS A 81 -15.78 3.28 27.93
CA LYS A 81 -14.73 2.85 28.87
C LYS A 81 -13.34 2.85 28.24
N ILE A 82 -13.27 2.57 26.93
CA ILE A 82 -12.01 2.41 26.19
C ILE A 82 -11.65 3.68 25.41
N GLY A 83 -12.64 4.36 24.82
CA GLY A 83 -12.44 5.65 24.15
C GLY A 83 -11.91 5.55 22.72
N THR A 84 -12.21 4.47 22.00
CA THR A 84 -11.85 4.33 20.57
C THR A 84 -12.80 3.38 19.83
N LYS A 85 -13.10 3.66 18.56
CA LYS A 85 -13.96 2.82 17.69
C LYS A 85 -13.63 3.02 16.21
N TRP A 86 -13.77 1.98 15.40
CA TRP A 86 -13.65 2.10 13.94
C TRP A 86 -14.76 2.96 13.35
N CYS A 87 -14.44 3.74 12.32
CA CYS A 87 -15.44 4.31 11.44
C CYS A 87 -16.05 3.19 10.57
N THR A 88 -17.18 3.49 9.95
CA THR A 88 -17.92 2.56 9.09
C THR A 88 -17.07 2.04 7.93
N ASP A 89 -16.18 2.88 7.38
CA ASP A 89 -15.24 2.53 6.30
C ASP A 89 -14.11 1.55 6.69
N GLY A 90 -13.92 1.31 7.99
CA GLY A 90 -12.88 0.42 8.51
C GLY A 90 -11.44 0.90 8.29
N CYS A 91 -11.22 2.12 7.82
CA CYS A 91 -9.89 2.71 7.59
C CYS A 91 -9.64 3.95 8.45
N HIS A 92 -10.72 4.61 8.89
CA HIS A 92 -10.68 5.68 9.88
C HIS A 92 -11.11 5.13 11.23
N PHE A 93 -10.71 5.80 12.31
CA PHE A 93 -11.21 5.50 13.64
C PHE A 93 -11.38 6.78 14.45
N VAL A 94 -12.32 6.74 15.38
CA VAL A 94 -12.56 7.83 16.31
C VAL A 94 -11.93 7.53 17.65
N THR A 95 -11.36 8.53 18.30
CA THR A 95 -10.78 8.37 19.63
C THR A 95 -11.03 9.56 20.55
N ASN A 96 -11.27 9.27 21.83
CA ASN A 96 -11.23 10.21 22.93
C ASN A 96 -9.94 10.01 23.74
N SER A 97 -8.97 10.91 23.54
CA SER A 97 -7.63 10.78 24.14
C SER A 97 -7.62 10.79 25.68
N ILE A 98 -8.67 11.32 26.32
CA ILE A 98 -8.80 11.34 27.79
C ILE A 98 -9.20 9.95 28.28
N ILE A 99 -10.25 9.37 27.68
CA ILE A 99 -10.75 8.04 28.03
C ILE A 99 -9.68 6.99 27.70
N LEU A 100 -9.15 7.03 26.47
CA LEU A 100 -8.11 6.10 26.01
C LEU A 100 -6.82 6.24 26.83
N GLY A 101 -6.44 7.47 27.20
CA GLY A 101 -5.31 7.72 28.09
C GLY A 101 -5.50 7.07 29.46
N LYS A 102 -6.66 7.28 30.09
CA LYS A 102 -6.99 6.65 31.37
C LYS A 102 -6.94 5.12 31.27
N PHE A 103 -7.49 4.56 30.20
CA PHE A 103 -7.52 3.12 29.97
C PHE A 103 -6.11 2.52 29.78
N LEU A 104 -5.26 3.17 28.98
CA LEU A 104 -3.89 2.72 28.71
C LEU A 104 -2.86 3.15 29.76
N ASN A 105 -3.30 3.82 30.84
CA ASN A 105 -2.46 4.45 31.86
C ASN A 105 -1.43 5.43 31.26
N LEU A 106 -1.90 6.30 30.36
CA LEU A 106 -1.16 7.36 29.70
C LEU A 106 -1.86 8.71 29.93
N LYS A 107 -1.08 9.79 30.01
CA LYS A 107 -1.66 11.14 29.97
C LYS A 107 -2.27 11.38 28.59
N SER A 108 -3.39 12.09 28.52
CA SER A 108 -4.04 12.45 27.24
C SER A 108 -3.07 13.13 26.26
N ASN A 109 -2.19 14.02 26.76
CA ASN A 109 -1.15 14.63 25.94
C ASN A 109 -0.17 13.59 25.34
N SER A 110 0.22 12.57 26.11
CA SER A 110 1.08 11.48 25.63
C SER A 110 0.38 10.63 24.57
N VAL A 111 -0.92 10.37 24.71
CA VAL A 111 -1.72 9.71 23.67
C VAL A 111 -1.69 10.50 22.36
N ASN A 112 -1.91 11.82 22.42
CA ASN A 112 -1.87 12.68 21.24
C ASN A 112 -0.47 12.79 20.62
N THR A 113 0.58 12.88 21.45
CA THR A 113 1.97 12.84 20.96
C THR A 113 2.27 11.51 20.27
N ASN A 114 1.89 10.38 20.86
CA ASN A 114 2.08 9.08 20.23
C ASN A 114 1.33 8.98 18.90
N PHE A 115 0.05 9.39 18.83
CA PHE A 115 -0.67 9.40 17.55
C PHE A 115 0.08 10.20 16.47
N ARG A 116 0.62 11.38 16.80
CA ARG A 116 1.43 12.18 15.86
C ARG A 116 2.73 11.47 15.45
N GLU A 117 3.45 10.90 16.42
CA GLU A 117 4.69 10.13 16.17
C GLU A 117 4.48 8.88 15.31
N TYR A 118 3.26 8.34 15.27
CA TYR A 118 2.92 7.18 14.46
C TYR A 118 2.13 7.53 13.19
N GLY A 119 2.01 8.80 12.80
CA GLY A 119 1.36 9.17 11.54
C GLY A 119 -0.17 9.14 11.56
N PHE A 120 -0.78 9.34 12.73
CA PHE A 120 -2.23 9.39 12.90
C PHE A 120 -2.73 10.83 13.12
N PRO A 121 -2.74 11.69 12.09
CA PRO A 121 -3.28 13.04 12.22
C PRO A 121 -4.76 13.03 12.60
N ILE A 122 -5.23 14.18 13.08
CA ILE A 122 -6.66 14.41 13.29
C ILE A 122 -7.25 14.80 11.94
N LEU A 123 -8.26 14.07 11.49
CA LEU A 123 -9.08 14.47 10.35
C LEU A 123 -10.08 15.54 10.83
N PRO A 124 -10.08 16.75 10.25
CA PRO A 124 -11.11 17.74 10.51
C PRO A 124 -12.48 17.15 10.15
N SER A 125 -13.44 17.23 11.05
CA SER A 125 -14.81 16.74 10.83
C SER A 125 -15.81 17.82 11.22
N HIS A 126 -16.87 17.94 10.42
CA HIS A 126 -18.03 18.74 10.78
C HIS A 126 -18.84 18.01 11.87
N THR A 127 -19.45 18.77 12.78
CA THR A 127 -20.18 18.20 13.92
C THR A 127 -21.35 17.32 13.47
N ASP A 128 -22.04 17.71 12.41
CA ASP A 128 -23.23 16.99 11.91
C ASP A 128 -22.85 15.63 11.29
N SER A 129 -21.82 15.59 10.44
CA SER A 129 -21.34 14.34 9.85
C SER A 129 -20.84 13.36 10.91
N PHE A 130 -20.19 13.88 11.95
CA PHE A 130 -19.73 13.07 13.08
C PHE A 130 -20.90 12.48 13.87
N GLN A 131 -21.93 13.28 14.18
CA GLN A 131 -23.10 12.82 14.94
C GLN A 131 -23.91 11.77 14.18
N ASN A 132 -23.99 11.91 12.85
CA ASN A 132 -24.68 10.93 12.00
C ASN A 132 -23.99 9.55 12.05
N GLU A 133 -22.66 9.50 12.04
CA GLU A 133 -21.90 8.24 12.08
C GLU A 133 -21.83 7.65 13.51
N PHE A 134 -21.75 8.50 14.53
CA PHE A 134 -21.55 8.10 15.93
C PHE A 134 -22.71 8.56 16.83
N SER A 135 -23.93 8.12 16.49
CA SER A 135 -25.14 8.43 17.26
C SER A 135 -25.13 7.86 18.69
N ASP A 136 -24.26 6.88 18.96
CA ASP A 136 -24.02 6.27 20.26
C ASP A 136 -23.12 7.11 21.18
N ILE A 137 -22.42 8.13 20.65
CA ILE A 137 -21.52 8.99 21.42
C ILE A 137 -22.27 10.22 21.95
N VAL A 138 -22.56 10.24 23.26
CA VAL A 138 -23.36 11.30 23.90
C VAL A 138 -22.67 12.67 23.87
N ASN A 139 -21.34 12.71 23.99
CA ASN A 139 -20.57 13.96 24.02
C ASN A 139 -19.40 13.92 23.05
N THR A 140 -19.56 14.58 21.90
CA THR A 140 -18.60 14.55 20.78
C THR A 140 -17.41 15.50 20.95
N ARG A 141 -17.41 16.41 21.94
CA ARG A 141 -16.41 17.50 22.08
C ARG A 141 -14.96 17.02 22.08
N HIS A 142 -14.70 15.88 22.72
CA HIS A 142 -13.37 15.33 22.93
C HIS A 142 -13.02 14.17 22.00
N TRP A 143 -13.94 13.79 21.11
CA TRP A 143 -13.71 12.75 20.13
C TRP A 143 -13.13 13.36 18.85
N LYS A 144 -12.15 12.66 18.28
CA LYS A 144 -11.45 13.08 17.07
C LYS A 144 -11.31 11.88 16.14
N ILE A 145 -11.69 12.09 14.88
CA ILE A 145 -11.43 11.12 13.81
C ILE A 145 -9.94 11.16 13.48
N ARG A 146 -9.35 9.99 13.34
CA ARG A 146 -7.95 9.77 12.98
C ARG A 146 -7.88 8.73 11.87
N TYR A 147 -6.82 8.83 11.09
CA TYR A 147 -6.49 7.90 10.03
C TYR A 147 -4.98 7.83 9.93
N GLU A 148 -4.46 6.81 9.26
CA GLU A 148 -3.05 6.68 9.00
C GLU A 148 -2.79 7.09 7.52
N GLN A 149 -1.79 7.95 7.29
CA GLN A 149 -1.44 8.48 5.96
C GLN A 149 -0.48 7.61 5.12
N SER A 150 0.43 6.88 5.75
CA SER A 150 1.61 6.22 5.13
C SER A 150 1.51 4.69 5.03
N TYR A 151 0.76 4.09 5.92
CA TYR A 151 0.52 2.68 6.12
C TYR A 151 -0.99 2.49 6.18
N SER A 152 -1.47 1.47 5.50
CA SER A 152 -2.89 1.26 5.36
C SER A 152 -3.49 0.73 6.71
N PHE A 153 -3.62 1.55 7.76
CA PHE A 153 -4.12 1.13 9.07
C PHE A 153 -5.63 0.90 9.02
N SER A 154 -6.06 -0.36 8.92
CA SER A 154 -7.45 -0.73 8.75
C SER A 154 -7.89 -1.83 9.70
N ARG A 155 -9.20 -2.03 9.78
CA ARG A 155 -9.90 -3.06 10.54
C ARG A 155 -9.41 -4.48 10.26
N ASN A 156 -9.04 -4.78 9.02
CA ASN A 156 -8.70 -6.14 8.58
C ASN A 156 -7.19 -6.44 8.65
N LEU A 157 -6.39 -5.54 9.21
CA LEU A 157 -4.96 -5.75 9.36
C LEU A 157 -4.64 -6.87 10.36
N ASP A 158 -3.58 -7.62 10.05
CA ASP A 158 -2.96 -8.48 11.05
C ASP A 158 -2.00 -7.68 11.95
N ILE A 159 -1.76 -8.19 13.16
CA ILE A 159 -0.82 -7.57 14.10
C ILE A 159 0.60 -7.54 13.53
N SER A 160 0.96 -8.48 12.66
CA SER A 160 2.28 -8.55 12.05
C SER A 160 2.57 -7.31 11.19
N ASN A 161 1.61 -6.86 10.40
CA ASN A 161 1.73 -5.65 9.59
C ASN A 161 1.64 -4.39 10.44
N ILE A 162 0.84 -4.39 11.51
CA ILE A 162 0.79 -3.25 12.45
C ILE A 162 2.14 -3.05 13.15
N LEU A 163 2.84 -4.14 13.46
CA LEU A 163 4.19 -4.07 14.03
C LEU A 163 5.22 -3.49 13.04
N LYS A 164 4.95 -3.53 11.73
CA LYS A 164 5.80 -2.89 10.70
C LYS A 164 5.58 -1.37 10.62
N ILE A 165 4.43 -0.85 11.08
CA ILE A 165 4.17 0.59 11.19
C ILE A 165 5.23 1.18 12.12
N ASN A 166 6.27 1.80 11.58
CA ASN A 166 7.32 2.40 12.37
C ASN A 166 6.82 3.74 12.91
N SER A 167 7.32 4.15 14.09
CA SER A 167 7.18 5.55 14.49
C SER A 167 7.80 6.34 13.36
N LEU A 168 6.95 7.00 12.58
CA LEU A 168 7.43 7.86 11.55
C LEU A 168 8.21 8.92 12.33
N LYS A 169 9.53 8.95 12.16
CA LYS A 169 10.31 10.13 12.56
C LYS A 169 9.92 11.24 11.59
N ILE A 170 8.63 11.61 11.56
CA ILE A 170 8.16 12.73 10.76
C ILE A 170 8.73 13.94 11.45
N LYS A 171 9.89 14.36 10.94
CA LYS A 171 10.28 15.74 11.03
C LYS A 171 9.18 16.50 10.28
N MET A 172 8.27 17.15 11.02
CA MET A 172 7.23 18.07 10.54
C MET A 172 5.88 17.50 10.08
N VAL A 173 4.85 17.61 10.95
CA VAL A 173 3.44 17.78 10.54
C VAL A 173 2.78 18.95 11.25
N ASP A 174 3.29 19.39 12.41
CA ASP A 174 2.74 20.56 13.12
C ASP A 174 2.86 21.88 12.32
N SER A 175 3.63 21.93 11.21
CA SER A 175 3.71 23.06 10.27
C SER A 175 2.72 22.98 9.09
N PHE A 176 2.04 21.86 8.87
CA PHE A 176 1.20 21.68 7.67
C PHE A 176 -0.17 22.36 7.78
N ASN A 177 -0.76 22.45 8.97
CA ASN A 177 -2.09 23.06 9.11
C ASN A 177 -2.09 24.60 9.05
N SER A 178 -0.95 25.27 9.27
CA SER A 178 -0.83 26.73 9.18
C SER A 178 -0.14 27.23 7.91
N VAL A 179 0.54 26.36 7.17
CA VAL A 179 1.32 26.71 5.97
C VAL A 179 1.21 25.63 4.89
N LEU A 180 0.05 25.02 4.69
CA LEU A 180 -0.18 24.42 3.38
C LEU A 180 -0.19 25.58 2.39
N PRO A 181 0.79 25.66 1.47
CA PRO A 181 0.69 26.60 0.37
C PRO A 181 -0.68 26.33 -0.25
N ARG A 182 -1.42 27.37 -0.64
CA ARG A 182 -2.61 27.20 -1.47
C ARG A 182 -2.12 26.62 -2.79
N ILE A 183 -1.98 25.30 -2.83
CA ILE A 183 -1.58 24.59 -4.02
C ILE A 183 -2.77 24.76 -4.95
N HIS A 184 -2.51 25.53 -5.99
CA HIS A 184 -3.44 25.59 -7.09
C HIS A 184 -3.56 24.15 -7.63
N LEU A 185 -4.77 23.69 -7.84
CA LEU A 185 -5.06 22.45 -8.55
C LEU A 185 -5.89 22.88 -9.76
N PRO A 186 -5.68 22.28 -10.94
CA PRO A 186 -6.60 22.51 -12.06
C PRO A 186 -8.04 22.27 -11.62
N GLN A 187 -8.98 23.03 -12.18
CA GLN A 187 -10.38 23.02 -11.75
C GLN A 187 -10.97 21.61 -11.69
N GLN A 188 -10.70 20.78 -12.71
CA GLN A 188 -11.18 19.39 -12.76
C GLN A 188 -10.62 18.54 -11.61
N THR A 189 -9.32 18.67 -11.32
CA THR A 189 -8.67 17.95 -10.21
C THR A 189 -9.18 18.45 -8.86
N ALA A 190 -9.46 19.75 -8.74
CA ALA A 190 -10.03 20.33 -7.53
C ALA A 190 -11.45 19.82 -7.26
N ILE A 191 -12.29 19.71 -8.30
CA ILE A 191 -13.64 19.15 -8.22
C ILE A 191 -13.58 17.66 -7.85
N LEU A 192 -12.74 16.87 -8.52
CA LEU A 192 -12.59 15.43 -8.25
C LEU A 192 -12.24 15.15 -6.78
N LEU A 193 -11.46 16.03 -6.16
CA LEU A 193 -10.94 15.87 -4.81
C LEU A 193 -11.66 16.75 -3.77
N GLU A 194 -12.77 17.42 -4.13
CA GLU A 194 -13.43 18.42 -3.28
C GLU A 194 -13.77 17.88 -1.89
N HIS A 195 -14.26 16.64 -1.85
CA HIS A 195 -14.70 15.96 -0.63
C HIS A 195 -13.63 15.05 0.01
N ASP A 196 -12.44 14.94 -0.59
CA ASP A 196 -11.36 14.08 -0.08
C ASP A 196 -10.13 14.91 0.30
N GLN A 197 -10.16 15.46 1.52
CA GLN A 197 -9.03 16.22 2.05
C GLN A 197 -7.74 15.39 2.13
N SER A 198 -7.84 14.08 2.36
CA SER A 198 -6.66 13.22 2.49
C SER A 198 -5.89 13.14 1.17
N GLN A 199 -6.59 12.94 0.05
CA GLN A 199 -5.99 12.91 -1.27
C GLN A 199 -5.50 14.29 -1.70
N ARG A 200 -6.18 15.38 -1.33
CA ARG A 200 -5.66 16.74 -1.60
C ARG A 200 -4.31 16.98 -0.94
N LEU A 201 -4.12 16.51 0.29
CA LEU A 201 -2.85 16.62 1.02
C LEU A 201 -1.75 15.75 0.40
N ALA A 202 -2.09 14.55 -0.06
CA ALA A 202 -1.12 13.71 -0.73
C ALA A 202 -0.76 14.23 -2.14
N MET A 203 -1.71 14.83 -2.84
CA MET A 203 -1.43 15.53 -4.10
C MET A 203 -0.51 16.72 -3.88
N ALA A 204 -0.69 17.44 -2.77
CA ALA A 204 0.23 18.50 -2.35
C ALA A 204 1.66 17.99 -2.19
N ASP A 205 1.82 16.85 -1.52
CA ASP A 205 3.11 16.17 -1.33
C ASP A 205 3.72 15.74 -2.68
N ILE A 206 2.94 15.09 -3.55
CA ILE A 206 3.38 14.70 -4.91
C ILE A 206 3.89 15.93 -5.68
N ILE A 207 3.11 17.01 -5.72
CA ILE A 207 3.47 18.25 -6.43
C ILE A 207 4.77 18.85 -5.87
N SER A 208 4.95 18.81 -4.55
CA SER A 208 6.17 19.33 -3.91
C SER A 208 7.45 18.54 -4.23
N GLN A 209 7.30 17.27 -4.64
CA GLN A 209 8.41 16.41 -5.03
C GLN A 209 8.80 16.55 -6.50
N LEU A 210 7.94 17.15 -7.33
CA LEU A 210 8.20 17.37 -8.74
C LEU A 210 9.10 18.60 -8.94
N LYS A 211 10.12 18.46 -9.76
CA LYS A 211 11.05 19.55 -10.13
C LYS A 211 10.57 20.38 -11.31
N ASN A 212 9.46 19.97 -11.93
CA ASN A 212 8.88 20.61 -13.10
C ASN A 212 8.29 21.98 -12.76
N ASP A 213 8.18 22.84 -13.77
CA ASP A 213 7.52 24.13 -13.61
C ASP A 213 6.00 23.98 -13.42
N ARG A 214 5.37 25.10 -13.04
CA ARG A 214 3.96 25.15 -12.74
C ARG A 214 3.07 24.81 -13.94
N ASN A 215 3.44 25.27 -15.14
CA ASN A 215 2.66 25.04 -16.35
C ASN A 215 2.67 23.56 -16.74
N TRP A 216 3.81 22.90 -16.57
CA TRP A 216 3.93 21.46 -16.76
C TRP A 216 3.07 20.72 -15.72
N ILE A 217 3.14 21.08 -14.44
CA ILE A 217 2.33 20.44 -13.39
C ILE A 217 0.83 20.60 -13.68
N ASP A 218 0.38 21.79 -14.08
CA ASP A 218 -1.02 22.03 -14.42
C ASP A 218 -1.46 21.20 -15.63
N SER A 219 -0.64 21.16 -16.68
CA SER A 219 -0.89 20.33 -17.86
C SER A 219 -0.96 18.84 -17.51
N PHE A 220 -0.03 18.39 -16.68
CA PHE A 220 0.06 17.01 -16.22
C PHE A 220 -1.19 16.60 -15.44
N LEU A 221 -1.59 17.42 -14.46
CA LEU A 221 -2.77 17.18 -13.64
C LEU A 221 -4.06 17.19 -14.48
N THR A 222 -4.17 18.08 -15.46
CA THR A 222 -5.29 18.07 -16.41
C THR A 222 -5.34 16.78 -17.21
N VAL A 223 -4.22 16.31 -17.77
CA VAL A 223 -4.18 15.05 -18.54
C VAL A 223 -4.58 13.88 -17.65
N VAL A 224 -3.91 13.70 -16.50
CA VAL A 224 -4.15 12.52 -15.65
C VAL A 224 -5.55 12.52 -15.02
N THR A 225 -6.11 13.69 -14.66
CA THR A 225 -7.50 13.78 -14.20
C THR A 225 -8.47 13.46 -15.33
N THR A 226 -8.26 13.98 -16.54
CA THR A 226 -9.11 13.67 -17.69
C THR A 226 -9.10 12.17 -17.96
N THR A 227 -7.91 11.56 -18.02
CA THR A 227 -7.76 10.11 -18.21
C THR A 227 -8.48 9.34 -17.11
N TRP A 228 -8.26 9.66 -15.84
CA TRP A 228 -8.95 8.99 -14.72
C TRP A 228 -10.47 9.07 -14.85
N THR A 229 -11.02 10.28 -15.02
CA THR A 229 -12.47 10.48 -15.08
C THR A 229 -13.11 9.83 -16.30
N SER A 230 -12.37 9.69 -17.41
CA SER A 230 -12.83 8.98 -18.61
C SER A 230 -12.89 7.46 -18.42
N LEU A 231 -12.06 6.90 -17.53
CA LEU A 231 -11.94 5.47 -17.34
C LEU A 231 -12.78 4.95 -16.16
N PHE A 232 -12.80 5.68 -15.04
CA PHE A 232 -13.27 5.14 -13.76
C PHE A 232 -14.37 5.97 -13.10
N SER A 233 -15.01 6.85 -13.87
CA SER A 233 -16.02 7.82 -13.41
C SER A 233 -15.42 8.94 -12.51
N PRO A 234 -16.16 10.04 -12.26
CA PRO A 234 -15.63 11.23 -11.57
C PRO A 234 -15.57 11.08 -10.04
N ILE A 235 -15.17 9.90 -9.56
CA ILE A 235 -14.97 9.59 -8.15
C ILE A 235 -13.47 9.43 -7.87
N PRO A 236 -12.96 9.83 -6.68
CA PRO A 236 -11.53 9.84 -6.41
C PRO A 236 -10.96 8.46 -6.03
N PHE A 237 -11.75 7.39 -6.19
CA PHE A 237 -11.36 6.00 -5.96
C PHE A 237 -12.03 5.09 -6.99
N CYS A 238 -11.38 4.02 -7.41
CA CYS A 238 -12.01 2.97 -8.21
C CYS A 238 -11.60 1.59 -7.70
N ARG A 239 -12.31 0.54 -8.13
CA ARG A 239 -11.90 -0.82 -7.78
C ARG A 239 -10.74 -1.23 -8.67
N ILE A 240 -9.83 -2.01 -8.11
CA ILE A 240 -8.74 -2.65 -8.85
C ILE A 240 -9.30 -3.52 -9.96
N ASP A 241 -10.44 -4.17 -9.72
CA ASP A 241 -11.14 -5.01 -10.69
C ASP A 241 -11.52 -4.18 -11.93
N ASP A 242 -12.00 -2.94 -11.76
CA ASP A 242 -12.36 -2.04 -12.86
C ASP A 242 -11.12 -1.65 -13.69
N ILE A 243 -9.99 -1.39 -13.01
CA ILE A 243 -8.71 -1.10 -13.66
C ILE A 243 -8.19 -2.32 -14.40
N THR A 244 -8.21 -3.50 -13.77
CA THR A 244 -7.71 -4.73 -14.38
C THR A 244 -8.59 -5.12 -15.56
N GLU A 245 -9.91 -5.03 -15.45
CA GLU A 245 -10.83 -5.33 -16.56
C GLU A 245 -10.57 -4.40 -17.75
N TYR A 246 -10.39 -3.09 -17.50
CA TYR A 246 -10.02 -2.15 -18.56
C TYR A 246 -8.68 -2.54 -19.21
N LEU A 247 -7.67 -2.89 -18.42
CA LEU A 247 -6.35 -3.23 -18.95
C LEU A 247 -6.33 -4.55 -19.69
N ASP A 248 -7.02 -5.54 -19.17
CA ASP A 248 -7.15 -6.86 -19.77
C ASP A 248 -7.93 -6.76 -21.09
N SER A 249 -8.87 -5.80 -21.21
CA SER A 249 -9.55 -5.51 -22.48
C SER A 249 -8.62 -4.95 -23.56
N LEU A 250 -7.62 -4.15 -23.16
CA LEU A 250 -6.63 -3.57 -24.07
C LEU A 250 -5.46 -4.53 -24.34
N TYR A 251 -5.12 -5.35 -23.33
CA TYR A 251 -3.94 -6.20 -23.28
C TYR A 251 -4.27 -7.52 -22.58
N PRO A 252 -5.01 -8.44 -23.24
CA PRO A 252 -5.45 -9.71 -22.65
C PRO A 252 -4.31 -10.58 -22.08
N GLN A 253 -3.09 -10.37 -22.57
CA GLN A 253 -1.88 -11.09 -22.17
C GLN A 253 -1.16 -10.49 -20.94
N CYS A 254 -1.59 -9.33 -20.42
CA CYS A 254 -0.93 -8.68 -19.30
C CYS A 254 -1.69 -8.89 -18.00
N ASN A 255 -1.04 -9.44 -16.97
CA ASN A 255 -1.58 -9.45 -15.62
C ASN A 255 -1.33 -8.11 -14.95
N SER A 256 -2.19 -7.16 -15.31
CA SER A 256 -2.22 -5.80 -14.79
C SER A 256 -2.26 -5.74 -13.26
N PHE A 257 -2.76 -6.78 -12.59
CA PHE A 257 -2.85 -6.90 -11.14
C PHE A 257 -1.53 -6.62 -10.41
N LEU A 258 -0.38 -7.07 -10.94
CA LEU A 258 0.90 -6.97 -10.23
C LEU A 258 1.37 -5.53 -9.98
N ILE A 259 1.18 -4.65 -10.96
CA ILE A 259 1.53 -3.23 -10.82
C ILE A 259 0.64 -2.59 -9.76
N PHE A 260 -0.66 -2.83 -9.86
CA PHE A 260 -1.65 -2.16 -9.03
C PHE A 260 -1.71 -2.69 -7.61
N ASN A 261 -1.32 -3.95 -7.38
CA ASN A 261 -1.30 -4.54 -6.05
C ASN A 261 -0.32 -3.80 -5.10
N LYS A 262 0.73 -3.16 -5.64
CA LYS A 262 1.63 -2.28 -4.88
C LYS A 262 0.94 -1.00 -4.39
N TYR A 263 -0.02 -0.50 -5.16
CA TYR A 263 -0.72 0.76 -4.90
C TYR A 263 -2.14 0.57 -4.33
N ARG A 264 -2.51 -0.70 -4.10
CA ARG A 264 -3.80 -1.12 -3.57
C ARG A 264 -3.98 -0.61 -2.14
N LEU A 265 -5.10 0.06 -1.92
CA LEU A 265 -5.62 0.37 -0.59
C LEU A 265 -6.38 -0.85 -0.04
N PHE A 266 -6.82 -0.78 1.21
CA PHE A 266 -7.77 -1.76 1.72
C PHE A 266 -9.04 -1.80 0.86
N ASN A 267 -9.64 -2.99 0.76
CA ASN A 267 -10.88 -3.25 0.02
C ASN A 267 -10.77 -3.16 -1.51
N ASN A 268 -9.61 -3.50 -2.09
CA ASN A 268 -9.44 -3.53 -3.55
C ASN A 268 -9.61 -2.16 -4.21
N LEU A 269 -9.44 -1.06 -3.47
CA LEU A 269 -9.58 0.28 -4.04
C LEU A 269 -8.23 0.87 -4.43
N ILE A 270 -8.22 1.67 -5.49
CA ILE A 270 -7.11 2.50 -5.92
C ILE A 270 -7.57 3.94 -5.85
N SER A 271 -6.80 4.76 -5.15
CA SER A 271 -7.05 6.20 -5.06
C SER A 271 -6.50 6.92 -6.28
N PHE A 272 -7.11 8.06 -6.62
CA PHE A 272 -6.63 8.92 -7.70
C PHE A 272 -5.15 9.33 -7.49
N GLN A 273 -4.73 9.64 -6.26
CA GLN A 273 -3.31 9.92 -5.97
C GLN A 273 -2.36 8.76 -6.34
N SER A 274 -2.80 7.50 -6.15
CA SER A 274 -2.02 6.31 -6.48
C SER A 274 -1.90 6.18 -7.99
N PHE A 275 -3.01 6.39 -8.70
CA PHE A 275 -3.03 6.45 -10.15
C PHE A 275 -2.12 7.56 -10.70
N VAL A 276 -2.10 8.74 -10.08
CA VAL A 276 -1.16 9.83 -10.45
C VAL A 276 0.29 9.37 -10.35
N LYS A 277 0.68 8.68 -9.28
CA LYS A 277 2.05 8.15 -9.13
C LYS A 277 2.38 7.11 -10.19
N ILE A 278 1.43 6.22 -10.51
CA ILE A 278 1.58 5.22 -11.56
C ILE A 278 1.73 5.91 -12.92
N PHE A 279 0.86 6.86 -13.24
CA PHE A 279 0.88 7.58 -14.51
C PHE A 279 2.16 8.42 -14.68
N LEU A 280 2.65 9.08 -13.62
CA LEU A 280 3.95 9.79 -13.63
C LEU A 280 5.09 8.86 -14.05
N ARG A 281 5.08 7.65 -13.50
CA ARG A 281 6.18 6.71 -13.63
C ARG A 281 6.10 5.85 -14.90
N TYR A 282 4.91 5.38 -15.25
CA TYR A 282 4.69 4.35 -16.25
C TYR A 282 3.75 4.78 -17.39
N GLY A 283 3.10 5.93 -17.27
CA GLY A 283 2.09 6.38 -18.23
C GLY A 283 2.65 7.17 -19.39
N ASN A 284 1.78 7.37 -20.38
CA ASN A 284 1.91 8.39 -21.41
C ASN A 284 0.52 8.87 -21.87
N THR A 285 0.46 9.90 -22.73
CA THR A 285 -0.82 10.47 -23.19
C THR A 285 -1.67 9.53 -24.05
N GLU A 286 -1.06 8.55 -24.72
CA GLU A 286 -1.75 7.61 -25.62
C GLU A 286 -2.30 6.42 -24.84
N ASN A 287 -1.56 5.98 -23.83
CA ASN A 287 -1.93 4.87 -22.97
C ASN A 287 -1.37 5.12 -21.55
N PRO A 288 -2.25 5.24 -20.53
CA PRO A 288 -1.88 5.56 -19.16
C PRO A 288 -0.94 4.54 -18.50
N ILE A 289 -0.79 3.35 -19.07
CA ILE A 289 -0.11 2.19 -18.48
C ILE A 289 0.81 1.52 -19.54
N HIS A 290 1.15 2.20 -20.64
CA HIS A 290 1.93 1.61 -21.74
C HIS A 290 3.27 1.02 -21.29
N PHE A 291 4.03 1.73 -20.44
CA PHE A 291 5.34 1.24 -20.01
C PHE A 291 5.24 0.09 -18.99
N CYS A 292 4.14 0.03 -18.24
CA CYS A 292 3.84 -1.08 -17.35
C CYS A 292 3.73 -2.42 -18.10
N LEU A 293 3.18 -2.40 -19.31
CA LEU A 293 3.09 -3.58 -20.16
C LEU A 293 4.46 -4.04 -20.63
N SER A 294 5.36 -3.09 -20.93
CA SER A 294 6.71 -3.43 -21.35
C SER A 294 7.59 -3.99 -20.24
N ILE A 295 7.19 -3.88 -18.97
CA ILE A 295 7.95 -4.42 -17.82
C ILE A 295 7.40 -5.74 -17.29
N ILE A 296 6.30 -6.27 -17.85
CA ILE A 296 5.69 -7.54 -17.48
C ILE A 296 5.69 -8.48 -18.69
N ASN A 297 6.19 -9.71 -18.52
CA ASN A 297 6.18 -10.72 -19.57
C ASN A 297 4.81 -11.44 -19.68
N GLU A 298 4.66 -12.28 -20.69
CA GLU A 298 3.45 -13.10 -20.92
C GLU A 298 3.14 -14.07 -19.76
N SER A 299 4.17 -14.48 -19.01
CA SER A 299 4.03 -15.31 -17.80
C SER A 299 3.62 -14.52 -16.57
N HIS A 300 3.27 -13.25 -16.74
CA HIS A 300 2.83 -12.38 -15.66
C HIS A 300 3.91 -12.19 -14.59
N GLU A 301 5.17 -12.15 -14.99
CA GLU A 301 6.28 -11.79 -14.13
C GLU A 301 6.92 -10.50 -14.62
N PHE A 302 7.58 -9.77 -13.70
CA PHE A 302 8.45 -8.70 -14.15
C PHE A 302 9.51 -9.29 -15.08
N ILE A 303 9.76 -8.60 -16.18
CA ILE A 303 10.84 -8.99 -17.09
C ILE A 303 12.19 -9.00 -16.36
N PRO A 304 13.13 -9.85 -16.78
CA PRO A 304 14.34 -10.10 -16.01
C PRO A 304 15.15 -8.82 -15.74
N TRP A 305 15.20 -7.89 -16.70
CA TRP A 305 15.95 -6.65 -16.53
C TRP A 305 15.27 -5.60 -15.65
N PHE A 306 14.02 -5.78 -15.22
CA PHE A 306 13.35 -4.86 -14.30
C PHE A 306 13.21 -5.47 -12.90
N ILE A 307 13.81 -4.82 -11.90
CA ILE A 307 13.77 -5.26 -10.51
C ILE A 307 12.99 -4.22 -9.70
N PRO A 308 11.79 -4.56 -9.19
CA PRO A 308 11.06 -3.70 -8.26
C PRO A 308 11.91 -3.35 -7.05
N LYS A 309 11.79 -2.12 -6.57
CA LYS A 309 12.61 -1.59 -5.47
C LYS A 309 12.49 -2.40 -4.18
N GLU A 310 11.32 -3.00 -3.95
CA GLU A 310 11.03 -3.88 -2.82
C GLU A 310 11.81 -5.20 -2.87
N LEU A 311 12.18 -5.64 -4.07
CA LEU A 311 12.90 -6.89 -4.33
C LEU A 311 14.42 -6.67 -4.48
N MET A 312 14.90 -5.43 -4.40
CA MET A 312 16.33 -5.11 -4.44
C MET A 312 17.05 -5.61 -3.20
N ASN A 313 17.44 -6.89 -3.22
CA ASN A 313 18.42 -7.45 -2.30
C ASN A 313 19.84 -7.16 -2.81
N LYS A 314 20.80 -6.98 -1.89
CA LYS A 314 22.22 -6.70 -2.25
C LYS A 314 22.82 -7.75 -3.18
N GLU A 315 22.29 -8.98 -3.18
CA GLU A 315 22.79 -10.10 -3.97
C GLU A 315 22.48 -9.99 -5.47
N TYR A 316 21.39 -9.32 -5.87
CA TYR A 316 21.02 -9.14 -7.29
C TYR A 316 22.08 -8.38 -8.12
N SER A 317 23.00 -7.67 -7.45
CA SER A 317 24.00 -6.84 -8.10
C SER A 317 25.20 -7.59 -8.66
N LYS A 318 25.47 -8.85 -8.26
CA LYS A 318 26.78 -9.47 -8.54
C LYS A 318 26.92 -9.98 -9.97
N ASP A 319 25.88 -10.57 -10.54
CA ASP A 319 25.99 -11.34 -11.79
C ASP A 319 25.36 -10.66 -13.01
N ASN A 320 24.48 -9.67 -12.79
CA ASN A 320 23.82 -8.98 -13.90
C ASN A 320 24.74 -7.93 -14.54
N THR A 321 24.78 -7.93 -15.87
CA THR A 321 25.49 -6.90 -16.66
C THR A 321 24.79 -5.55 -16.53
N TRP A 322 23.46 -5.55 -16.46
CA TRP A 322 22.65 -4.37 -16.17
C TRP A 322 21.26 -4.75 -15.63
N PHE A 323 20.61 -3.80 -14.94
CA PHE A 323 19.19 -3.89 -14.58
C PHE A 323 18.61 -2.49 -14.35
N LEU A 324 17.30 -2.38 -14.45
CA LEU A 324 16.51 -1.19 -14.19
C LEU A 324 15.69 -1.38 -12.90
N THR A 325 15.57 -0.33 -12.10
CA THR A 325 14.70 -0.30 -10.93
C THR A 325 14.03 1.06 -10.79
N GLU A 326 13.05 1.15 -9.91
CA GLU A 326 12.39 2.42 -9.63
C GLU A 326 13.34 3.42 -8.97
N GLY A 327 13.37 4.64 -9.51
CA GLY A 327 14.22 5.70 -8.98
C GLY A 327 13.68 6.34 -7.70
N LYS A 328 14.50 7.25 -7.16
CA LYS A 328 14.11 8.06 -5.99
C LYS A 328 13.02 9.07 -6.32
N GLU A 329 13.04 9.64 -7.51
CA GLU A 329 12.04 10.62 -7.96
C GLU A 329 10.83 9.91 -8.56
N LEU A 330 9.64 10.49 -8.42
CA LEU A 330 8.38 9.85 -8.79
C LEU A 330 8.33 9.46 -10.28
N ASN A 331 8.89 10.29 -11.15
CA ASN A 331 8.96 10.06 -12.60
C ASN A 331 10.33 9.53 -13.07
N SER A 332 11.09 8.87 -12.20
CA SER A 332 12.44 8.38 -12.53
C SER A 332 12.63 6.89 -12.34
N PHE A 333 13.60 6.34 -13.07
CA PHE A 333 14.15 5.01 -12.94
C PHE A 333 15.66 5.10 -12.69
N GLU A 334 16.23 4.07 -12.08
CA GLU A 334 17.66 3.92 -11.87
C GLU A 334 18.16 2.74 -12.70
N LEU A 335 19.03 3.03 -13.66
CA LEU A 335 19.71 2.03 -14.49
C LEU A 335 21.07 1.74 -13.87
N TYR A 336 21.29 0.49 -13.50
CA TYR A 336 22.57 -0.02 -13.02
C TYR A 336 23.24 -0.78 -14.15
N THR A 337 24.48 -0.44 -14.48
CA THR A 337 25.30 -1.16 -15.46
C THR A 337 26.62 -1.60 -14.83
N LYS A 338 27.18 -2.69 -15.34
CA LYS A 338 28.46 -3.25 -14.90
C LYS A 338 29.39 -3.36 -16.11
N SER A 339 30.52 -2.65 -16.05
CA SER A 339 31.58 -2.73 -17.06
C SER A 339 32.92 -2.85 -16.34
N ASN A 340 33.76 -3.81 -16.72
CA ASN A 340 35.07 -4.04 -16.11
C ASN A 340 35.04 -4.14 -14.56
N ASN A 341 34.01 -4.79 -14.00
CA ASN A 341 33.73 -4.88 -12.55
C ASN A 341 33.37 -3.57 -11.84
N GLU A 342 33.26 -2.46 -12.57
CA GLU A 342 32.76 -1.20 -12.02
C GLU A 342 31.26 -1.08 -12.26
N HIS A 343 30.53 -0.73 -11.20
CA HIS A 343 29.10 -0.46 -11.27
C HIS A 343 28.87 1.02 -11.51
N THR A 344 28.20 1.34 -12.61
CA THR A 344 27.74 2.70 -12.90
C THR A 344 26.23 2.78 -12.70
N LYS A 345 25.78 3.92 -12.17
CA LYS A 345 24.37 4.20 -11.94
C LYS A 345 23.96 5.42 -12.74
N TYR A 346 22.89 5.29 -13.50
CA TYR A 346 22.27 6.36 -14.26
C TYR A 346 20.82 6.59 -13.80
N THR A 347 20.33 7.81 -13.99
CA THR A 347 18.94 8.15 -13.74
C THR A 347 18.24 8.41 -15.06
N ILE A 348 17.17 7.65 -15.30
CA ILE A 348 16.30 7.79 -16.46
C ILE A 348 15.05 8.55 -16.00
N TYR A 349 14.63 9.57 -16.73
CA TYR A 349 13.41 10.33 -16.45
C TYR A 349 12.33 10.02 -17.49
N ASN A 350 11.09 9.88 -17.02
CA ASN A 350 9.89 9.77 -17.83
C ASN A 350 9.10 11.10 -17.78
N ASP A 351 8.76 11.63 -18.94
CA ASP A 351 7.82 12.74 -19.11
C ASP A 351 6.57 12.22 -19.84
N PRO A 352 5.52 11.85 -19.08
CA PRO A 352 4.34 11.20 -19.66
C PRO A 352 3.52 12.13 -20.56
N ILE A 353 3.74 13.45 -20.50
CA ILE A 353 2.95 14.46 -21.22
C ILE A 353 3.77 15.25 -22.24
N ASN A 354 5.01 14.83 -22.53
CA ASN A 354 5.80 15.49 -23.57
C ASN A 354 5.09 15.36 -24.93
N LYS A 355 4.90 16.50 -25.60
CA LYS A 355 4.31 16.60 -26.94
C LYS A 355 5.26 16.08 -28.01
N ASP A 356 6.56 16.25 -27.79
CA ASP A 356 7.59 15.64 -28.61
C ASP A 356 7.74 14.19 -28.16
N LEU A 357 7.14 13.28 -28.95
CA LEU A 357 7.09 11.86 -28.60
C LEU A 357 8.49 11.33 -28.33
N ASP A 358 9.48 11.72 -29.13
CA ASP A 358 10.87 11.25 -29.08
C ASP A 358 11.65 11.76 -27.86
N LYS A 359 11.03 12.59 -26.99
CA LYS A 359 11.62 13.17 -25.78
C LYS A 359 10.89 12.81 -24.50
N ARG A 360 10.13 11.72 -24.49
CA ARG A 360 9.41 11.25 -23.30
C ARG A 360 10.31 10.52 -22.31
N ALA A 361 11.28 9.75 -22.80
CA ALA A 361 12.30 9.16 -21.95
C ALA A 361 13.62 9.91 -22.14
N SER A 362 14.35 10.16 -21.05
CA SER A 362 15.67 10.79 -21.13
C SER A 362 16.66 10.26 -20.11
N ILE A 363 17.94 10.31 -20.45
CA ILE A 363 19.06 9.91 -19.58
C ILE A 363 20.25 10.85 -19.81
N GLN A 364 20.94 11.23 -18.72
CA GLN A 364 22.13 12.07 -18.81
C GLN A 364 23.40 11.21 -18.70
N ILE A 365 24.24 11.24 -19.74
CA ILE A 365 25.52 10.53 -19.80
C ILE A 365 26.60 11.52 -20.24
N ASN A 366 27.65 11.69 -19.44
CA ASN A 366 28.79 12.58 -19.78
C ASN A 366 28.35 13.99 -20.22
N ASN A 367 27.43 14.62 -19.47
CA ASN A 367 26.83 15.93 -19.77
C ASN A 367 25.99 16.00 -21.05
N THR A 368 25.76 14.88 -21.73
CA THR A 368 24.85 14.81 -22.88
C THR A 368 23.54 14.17 -22.42
N THR A 369 22.42 14.81 -22.75
CA THR A 369 21.10 14.20 -22.54
C THR A 369 20.69 13.46 -23.80
N LEU A 370 20.47 12.16 -23.65
CA LEU A 370 19.90 11.32 -24.70
C LEU A 370 18.40 11.20 -24.48
N TYR A 371 17.65 11.10 -25.57
CA TYR A 371 16.19 11.08 -25.58
C TYR A 371 15.66 9.88 -26.38
N ALA A 372 14.46 9.41 -26.03
CA ALA A 372 13.74 8.38 -26.78
C ALA A 372 12.22 8.51 -26.57
N LYS A 373 11.44 7.80 -27.40
CA LYS A 373 9.98 7.78 -27.30
C LYS A 373 9.44 7.14 -26.04
N ASN A 374 10.16 6.15 -25.54
CA ASN A 374 9.82 5.41 -24.33
C ASN A 374 11.10 4.78 -23.76
N ILE A 375 10.97 4.19 -22.58
CA ILE A 375 12.12 3.60 -21.87
C ILE A 375 12.68 2.39 -22.64
N ASN A 376 11.85 1.58 -23.31
CA ASN A 376 12.37 0.45 -24.09
C ASN A 376 13.26 0.92 -25.24
N GLU A 377 12.80 1.90 -26.02
CA GLU A 377 13.62 2.49 -27.08
C GLU A 377 14.91 3.11 -26.51
N LEU A 378 14.82 3.75 -25.34
CA LEU A 378 16.00 4.30 -24.68
C LEU A 378 17.01 3.19 -24.34
N LEU A 379 16.55 2.08 -23.75
CA LEU A 379 17.42 0.98 -23.33
C LEU A 379 18.02 0.24 -24.53
N PHE A 380 17.21 -0.12 -25.51
CA PHE A 380 17.62 -1.05 -26.56
C PHE A 380 18.15 -0.37 -27.81
N ASN A 381 17.57 0.76 -28.21
CA ASN A 381 17.97 1.42 -29.46
C ASN A 381 19.00 2.52 -29.22
N VAL A 382 18.85 3.29 -28.14
CA VAL A 382 19.74 4.42 -27.83
C VAL A 382 20.96 3.98 -27.04
N LEU A 383 20.76 3.19 -25.97
CA LEU A 383 21.86 2.68 -25.14
C LEU A 383 22.44 1.36 -25.63
N ASN A 384 21.79 0.72 -26.62
CA ASN A 384 22.26 -0.52 -27.25
C ASN A 384 22.48 -1.65 -26.22
N LEU A 385 21.64 -1.69 -25.16
CA LEU A 385 21.69 -2.75 -24.17
C LEU A 385 21.16 -4.03 -24.79
N ASN A 386 21.85 -5.16 -24.58
CA ASN A 386 21.39 -6.43 -25.09
C ASN A 386 20.34 -7.02 -24.13
N GLU A 387 19.15 -7.32 -24.66
CA GLU A 387 18.05 -7.92 -23.92
C GLU A 387 18.43 -9.27 -23.31
N ASP A 388 19.15 -10.11 -24.06
CA ASP A 388 19.59 -11.45 -23.65
C ASP A 388 20.68 -11.42 -22.57
N GLN A 389 21.49 -10.35 -22.52
CA GLN A 389 22.60 -10.24 -21.57
C GLN A 389 22.16 -9.78 -20.18
N SER A 390 20.90 -9.40 -20.02
CA SER A 390 20.36 -8.96 -18.74
C SER A 390 20.33 -10.07 -17.68
N PHE A 391 20.32 -11.36 -18.08
CA PHE A 391 20.18 -12.47 -17.14
C PHE A 391 20.95 -13.75 -17.52
N HIS A 392 21.91 -14.15 -16.67
CA HIS A 392 22.34 -15.55 -16.57
C HIS A 392 21.55 -16.22 -15.44
N SER A 393 20.46 -16.91 -15.82
CA SER A 393 19.71 -17.91 -15.04
C SER A 393 19.75 -17.80 -13.51
N PHE A 394 19.06 -16.80 -12.93
CA PHE A 394 18.68 -16.87 -11.51
C PHE A 394 17.19 -17.19 -11.43
N ASN A 395 16.85 -18.29 -10.74
CA ASN A 395 15.51 -18.88 -10.76
C ASN A 395 14.54 -18.07 -9.87
N ILE A 396 13.92 -17.02 -10.43
CA ILE A 396 12.94 -16.13 -9.78
C ILE A 396 11.79 -16.91 -9.13
N ASN A 397 11.43 -18.06 -9.72
CA ASN A 397 10.45 -18.99 -9.19
C ASN A 397 10.65 -19.32 -7.71
N LYS A 398 11.90 -19.40 -7.22
CA LYS A 398 12.16 -19.78 -5.83
C LYS A 398 11.77 -18.71 -4.82
N GLN A 399 11.73 -17.42 -5.20
CA GLN A 399 11.31 -16.34 -4.28
C GLN A 399 9.83 -16.00 -4.43
N GLN A 400 9.27 -16.05 -5.65
CA GLN A 400 7.82 -15.90 -5.84
C GLN A 400 7.03 -17.08 -5.24
N GLN A 401 7.56 -18.32 -5.32
CA GLN A 401 7.00 -19.47 -4.59
C GLN A 401 7.04 -19.24 -3.08
N ASN A 402 8.12 -18.68 -2.52
CA ASN A 402 8.15 -18.33 -1.09
C ASN A 402 7.13 -17.24 -0.71
N ILE A 403 6.79 -16.32 -1.62
CA ILE A 403 5.73 -15.31 -1.37
C ILE A 403 4.34 -15.93 -1.51
N ASN A 404 4.13 -16.82 -2.47
CA ASN A 404 2.84 -17.47 -2.73
C ASN A 404 2.53 -18.62 -1.75
N GLU A 405 3.52 -19.40 -1.29
CA GLU A 405 3.38 -20.41 -0.24
C GLU A 405 3.06 -19.80 1.14
N ASN A 406 3.48 -18.55 1.37
CA ASN A 406 3.07 -17.78 2.54
C ASN A 406 1.61 -17.31 2.47
N ASN A 407 1.00 -17.31 1.27
CA ASN A 407 -0.40 -16.96 1.05
C ASN A 407 -1.30 -18.21 0.95
N SER A 408 -0.83 -19.31 0.35
CA SER A 408 -1.63 -20.55 0.17
C SER A 408 -1.74 -21.43 1.42
N ASN A 409 -0.82 -21.32 2.38
CA ASN A 409 -0.94 -22.01 3.68
C ASN A 409 -2.03 -21.45 4.61
N LYS A 410 -2.84 -20.47 4.14
CA LYS A 410 -4.00 -19.95 4.88
C LYS A 410 -5.34 -20.62 4.50
N ASP A 411 -5.41 -21.38 3.41
CA ASP A 411 -6.69 -21.90 2.89
C ASP A 411 -6.95 -23.38 3.16
N ASN A 412 -6.08 -24.08 3.90
CA ASN A 412 -6.34 -25.45 4.35
C ASN A 412 -6.83 -25.48 5.80
N CYS A 413 -8.06 -25.02 6.01
CA CYS A 413 -8.88 -25.40 7.16
C CYS A 413 -10.19 -25.98 6.63
N ILE A 414 -10.22 -27.30 6.47
CA ILE A 414 -11.44 -28.08 6.24
C ILE A 414 -12.28 -27.96 7.51
N GLY A 415 -13.31 -27.10 7.48
CA GLY A 415 -14.39 -27.08 8.46
C GLY A 415 -15.39 -28.21 8.18
N PRO A 416 -16.15 -28.68 9.20
CA PRO A 416 -17.00 -29.85 9.09
C PRO A 416 -18.27 -29.55 8.27
N ASP A 417 -18.65 -30.53 7.46
CA ASP A 417 -19.89 -30.55 6.68
C ASP A 417 -21.12 -30.32 7.57
N PHE A 418 -21.88 -29.27 7.27
CA PHE A 418 -23.28 -29.14 7.70
C PHE A 418 -24.18 -29.31 6.48
N TYR A 419 -24.89 -30.44 6.46
CA TYR A 419 -26.04 -30.66 5.58
C TYR A 419 -27.18 -29.72 5.98
N LEU A 420 -27.63 -28.88 5.04
CA LEU A 420 -28.99 -28.33 5.05
C LEU A 420 -29.63 -28.44 3.67
N SER A 421 -30.87 -28.93 3.70
CA SER A 421 -31.77 -29.26 2.59
C SER A 421 -32.16 -28.05 1.74
N PRO A 422 -32.41 -28.21 0.43
CA PRO A 422 -32.98 -27.17 -0.40
C PRO A 422 -34.51 -27.18 -0.28
N ASN A 423 -35.08 -26.04 0.06
CA ASN A 423 -36.42 -25.58 -0.31
C ASN A 423 -36.56 -24.16 0.21
N ASP A 424 -36.56 -23.18 -0.68
CA ASP A 424 -37.68 -22.25 -0.82
C ASP A 424 -37.32 -21.17 -1.86
N GLU A 425 -38.11 -21.21 -2.93
CA GLU A 425 -38.25 -20.15 -3.91
C GLU A 425 -38.79 -18.89 -3.24
N THR A 426 -38.17 -17.74 -3.45
CA THR A 426 -38.92 -16.47 -3.61
C THR A 426 -38.11 -15.49 -4.45
N SER A 427 -38.64 -15.28 -5.64
CA SER A 427 -38.50 -14.09 -6.49
C SER A 427 -38.84 -12.80 -5.72
N TYR A 428 -38.23 -11.66 -6.07
CA TYR A 428 -38.94 -10.41 -6.39
C TYR A 428 -37.98 -9.30 -6.91
N CYS A 429 -38.33 -8.85 -8.13
CA CYS A 429 -38.30 -7.51 -8.73
C CYS A 429 -37.04 -6.63 -8.82
N TYR A 430 -36.61 -6.47 -10.08
CA TYR A 430 -36.04 -5.28 -10.70
C TYR A 430 -36.86 -4.01 -10.41
N TYR A 431 -36.17 -2.88 -10.19
CA TYR A 431 -36.73 -1.53 -10.36
C TYR A 431 -36.08 -0.87 -11.58
N ASP A 432 -36.92 -0.58 -12.57
CA ASP A 432 -36.64 0.30 -13.71
C ASP A 432 -36.60 1.77 -13.26
N PHE A 433 -35.62 2.50 -13.77
CA PHE A 433 -35.51 3.97 -13.69
C PHE A 433 -36.12 4.59 -14.96
N GLN A 434 -37.30 5.20 -14.85
CA GLN A 434 -37.79 6.19 -15.82
C GLN A 434 -38.67 7.21 -15.10
N ALA A 435 -38.25 8.48 -15.12
CA ALA A 435 -39.06 9.68 -15.39
C ALA A 435 -38.37 10.96 -14.87
N ILE A 436 -37.68 11.67 -15.77
CA ILE A 436 -37.60 13.13 -15.73
C ILE A 436 -37.92 13.60 -17.15
N ASN A 437 -39.10 14.18 -17.32
CA ASN A 437 -39.35 15.26 -18.26
C ASN A 437 -40.69 15.94 -17.94
N ASP A 438 -40.65 17.26 -18.11
CA ASP A 438 -41.75 18.19 -18.34
C ASP A 438 -42.49 18.79 -17.13
N SER A 439 -42.07 20.00 -16.78
CA SER A 439 -42.99 21.11 -16.47
C SER A 439 -42.30 22.46 -16.73
N ILE A 440 -42.42 22.92 -17.99
CA ILE A 440 -42.48 24.34 -18.34
C ILE A 440 -43.91 24.55 -18.87
N GLU A 441 -44.77 25.12 -18.03
CA GLU A 441 -45.73 26.20 -18.30
C GLU A 441 -46.53 26.51 -17.02
#